data_AF-A0A972P577-F1
#
_entry.id   AF-A0A972P577-F1
#
_cell.length_a   1.000
_cell.length_b   1.000
_cell.length_c   1.000
_cell.angle_alpha   90.00
_cell.angle_beta   90.00
_cell.angle_gamma   90.00
#
_symmetry.space_group_name_H-M   'P 1'
#
loop_
_entity.id
_entity.type
_entity.pdbx_description
1 polymer ?
#
loop_
_entity_poly.entity_id
_entity_poly.type
_entity_poly.pdbx_seq_one_letter_code
_entity_poly.pdbx_strand_id
1 'polypeptide(L)' 'MDAFATPFVQGQLRRTALSVTIQTECAHCCRPMEISIDSDLRWRVKEEGCNPIAFSPVVDLINLEEESIIDSF' A
#
# COMPACT_ATOMS: atom_id res chain seq x y z
N MET A 1 -34.16 -6.09 -17.88
CA MET A 1 -32.77 -6.36 -18.28
C MET A 1 -32.01 -6.28 -16.98
N ASP A 2 -31.90 -7.41 -16.30
CA ASP A 2 -31.53 -7.45 -14.89
C ASP A 2 -30.01 -7.48 -14.81
N ALA A 3 -29.43 -6.41 -14.27
CA ALA A 3 -28.02 -6.34 -13.97
C ALA A 3 -27.75 -7.28 -12.78
N PHE A 4 -27.20 -8.46 -13.07
CA PHE A 4 -26.60 -9.31 -12.05
C PHE A 4 -25.35 -8.61 -11.53
N ALA A 5 -25.51 -7.83 -10.47
CA ALA A 5 -24.39 -7.34 -9.67
C ALA A 5 -23.66 -8.59 -9.16
N THR A 6 -22.49 -8.88 -9.74
CA THR A 6 -21.56 -9.83 -9.16
C THR A 6 -21.30 -9.40 -7.73
N PRO A 7 -21.50 -10.25 -6.70
CA PRO A 7 -21.19 -9.87 -5.34
C PRO A 7 -19.73 -9.44 -5.31
N PHE A 8 -19.49 -8.19 -4.91
CA PHE A 8 -18.15 -7.68 -4.69
C PHE A 8 -17.59 -8.47 -3.52
N VAL A 9 -16.90 -9.58 -3.81
CA VAL A 9 -16.23 -10.37 -2.77
C VAL A 9 -15.01 -9.54 -2.39
N GLN A 10 -15.17 -8.70 -1.37
CA GLN A 10 -14.06 -8.01 -0.75
C GLN A 10 -13.13 -9.08 -0.16
N GLY A 11 -12.05 -9.37 -0.88
CA GLY A 11 -11.05 -10.34 -0.45
C GLY A 11 -10.37 -9.82 0.81
N GLN A 12 -10.42 -10.59 1.89
CA GLN A 12 -9.63 -10.30 3.09
C GLN A 12 -8.23 -10.89 2.95
N LEU A 13 -7.22 -10.17 3.43
CA LEU A 13 -5.90 -10.76 3.63
C LEU A 13 -6.02 -11.97 4.56
N ARG A 14 -5.25 -13.02 4.24
CA ARG A 14 -5.09 -14.16 5.14
C ARG A 14 -4.39 -13.63 6.39
N ARG A 15 -4.93 -13.90 7.58
CA ARG A 15 -4.41 -13.43 8.90
C ARG A 15 -3.03 -14.03 9.22
N THR A 16 -2.09 -13.83 8.33
CA THR A 16 -0.74 -14.39 8.26
C THR A 16 0.20 -13.25 7.95
N ALA A 17 1.49 -13.42 8.28
CA ALA A 17 2.50 -12.43 7.95
C ALA A 17 2.49 -12.12 6.45
N LEU A 18 2.37 -10.83 6.13
CA LEU A 18 2.47 -10.26 4.80
C LEU A 18 3.80 -9.54 4.67
N SER A 19 4.40 -9.65 3.49
CA SER A 19 5.51 -8.80 3.08
C SER A 19 5.23 -8.26 1.69
N VAL A 20 5.70 -7.05 1.42
CA VAL A 20 5.55 -6.38 0.14
C VAL A 20 6.92 -5.91 -0.33
N THR A 21 7.21 -6.13 -1.61
CA THR A 21 8.37 -5.54 -2.29
C THR A 21 7.87 -4.56 -3.33
N ILE A 22 8.38 -3.33 -3.24
CA ILE A 22 8.08 -2.23 -4.16
C ILE A 22 9.30 -2.05 -5.04
N GLN A 23 9.11 -2.20 -6.35
CA GLN A 23 10.11 -1.89 -7.36
C GLN A 23 9.70 -0.58 -8.04
N THR A 24 10.58 0.41 -7.98
CA THR A 24 10.29 1.76 -8.48
C THR A 24 11.57 2.43 -8.98
N GLU A 25 11.47 3.68 -9.42
CA GLU A 25 12.57 4.48 -9.93
C GLU A 25 12.56 5.87 -9.28
N CYS A 26 13.74 6.39 -8.93
CA CYS A 26 13.85 7.74 -8.39
C CYS A 26 13.60 8.79 -9.48
N ALA A 27 12.58 9.62 -9.32
CA ALA A 27 12.25 10.67 -10.29
C ALA A 27 13.38 11.71 -10.51
N HIS A 28 14.28 11.89 -9.53
CA HIS A 28 15.38 12.85 -9.65
C HIS A 28 16.60 12.29 -10.38
N CYS A 29 16.97 11.02 -10.13
CA CYS A 29 18.22 10.44 -10.65
C CYS A 29 18.04 9.21 -11.54
N CYS A 30 16.79 8.80 -11.81
CA CYS A 30 16.41 7.65 -12.63
C CYS A 30 17.04 6.32 -12.19
N ARG A 31 17.41 6.20 -10.91
CA ARG A 31 17.98 4.96 -10.39
C ARG A 31 16.86 4.01 -9.96
N PRO A 32 16.96 2.72 -10.29
CA PRO A 32 16.03 1.71 -9.77
C PRO A 32 16.17 1.63 -8.25
N MET A 33 15.05 1.39 -7.58
CA MET A 33 14.96 1.25 -6.13
C MET A 33 14.09 0.05 -5.78
N GLU A 34 14.54 -0.71 -4.80
CA GLU A 34 13.80 -1.84 -4.25
C GLU A 34 13.58 -1.65 -2.74
N ILE A 35 12.31 -1.50 -2.36
CA ILE A 35 11.90 -1.30 -0.97
C ILE A 35 11.13 -2.53 -0.51
N SER A 36 11.61 -3.18 0.55
CA SER A 36 10.91 -4.30 1.19
C SER A 36 10.27 -3.85 2.49
N ILE A 37 9.00 -4.17 2.70
CA ILE A 37 8.21 -3.84 3.90
C ILE A 37 7.65 -5.13 4.50
N ASP A 38 7.84 -5.34 5.80
CA ASP A 38 7.30 -6.49 6.54
C ASP A 38 5.98 -6.16 7.28
N SER A 39 5.41 -7.17 7.93
CA SER A 39 4.15 -7.03 8.69
C SER A 39 4.26 -6.12 9.91
N ASP A 40 5.48 -5.88 10.40
CA ASP A 40 5.76 -4.97 11.52
C ASP A 40 6.02 -3.54 11.03
N LEU A 41 5.77 -3.26 9.73
CA LEU A 41 6.06 -2.00 9.06
C LEU A 41 7.55 -1.60 9.10
N ARG A 42 8.45 -2.56 9.33
CA ARG A 42 9.87 -2.33 9.15
C ARG A 42 10.18 -2.38 7.67
N TRP A 43 10.97 -1.41 7.21
CA TRP A 43 11.38 -1.33 5.82
C TRP A 43 12.89 -1.49 5.67
N ARG A 44 13.29 -1.99 4.50
CA ARG A 44 14.69 -2.05 4.06
C ARG A 44 14.78 -1.61 2.62
N VAL A 45 15.86 -0.91 2.28
CA VAL A 45 16.21 -0.60 0.90
C VAL A 45 17.50 -1.29 0.54
N LYS A 46 17.54 -1.80 -0.70
CA LYS A 46 18.70 -2.50 -1.23
C LYS A 46 19.80 -1.54 -1.69
N GLU A 47 19.42 -0.40 -2.23
CA GLU A 47 20.34 0.58 -2.81
C GLU A 47 20.85 1.61 -1.79
N GLU A 48 22.16 1.88 -1.82
CA GLU A 48 22.77 2.90 -0.96
C GLU A 48 22.24 4.31 -1.28
N GLY A 49 22.03 5.12 -0.24
CA GLY A 49 21.56 6.49 -0.35
C GLY A 49 20.05 6.65 -0.54
N CYS A 50 19.29 5.55 -0.61
CA CYS A 50 17.84 5.60 -0.58
C CYS A 50 17.33 5.59 0.87
N ASN A 51 16.69 6.69 1.29
CA ASN A 51 16.10 6.84 2.62
C ASN A 51 14.60 7.15 2.50
N PRO A 52 13.75 6.14 2.26
CA PRO A 52 12.31 6.33 2.11
C PRO A 52 11.70 6.84 3.42
N ILE A 53 10.74 7.75 3.28
CA ILE A 53 9.89 8.19 4.38
C ILE A 53 8.66 7.28 4.37
N ALA A 54 8.61 6.33 5.31
CA ALA A 54 7.41 5.54 5.53
C ALA A 54 6.40 6.37 6.34
N PHE A 55 5.27 6.70 5.73
CA PHE A 55 4.15 7.36 6.38
C PHE A 55 2.95 6.42 6.39
N SER A 56 2.44 6.11 7.57
CA SER A 56 1.17 5.40 7.74
C SER A 56 0.13 6.44 8.17
N PRO A 57 -0.79 6.84 7.29
CA PRO A 57 -1.88 7.69 7.72
C PRO A 57 -2.76 6.88 8.67
N VAL A 58 -3.06 7.45 9.84
CA VAL A 58 -4.07 6.90 10.74
C VAL A 58 -5.42 7.24 10.13
N VAL A 59 -5.84 6.45 9.13
CA VAL A 59 -7.17 6.56 8.53
C VAL A 59 -8.08 5.60 9.25
N ASP A 60 -9.14 6.12 9.86
CA ASP A 60 -10.22 5.30 10.38
C ASP A 60 -11.07 4.78 9.21
N LEU A 61 -10.59 3.72 8.57
CA LEU A 61 -11.29 3.06 7.47
C LEU A 61 -12.65 2.48 7.89
N ILE A 62 -12.90 2.30 9.19
CA ILE A 62 -14.16 1.74 9.70
C ILE A 62 -15.24 2.83 9.71
N ASN A 63 -14.87 4.05 10.05
CA ASN A 63 -15.77 5.21 10.09
C ASN A 63 -15.58 6.16 8.90
N LEU A 64 -14.96 5.69 7.80
CA LEU A 64 -14.82 6.49 6.60
C LEU A 64 -16.21 6.70 5.98
N GLU A 65 -16.70 7.93 5.99
CA GLU A 65 -18.01 8.27 5.41
C GLU A 65 -17.98 8.21 3.87
N GLU A 66 -16.81 8.38 3.27
CA GLU A 66 -16.60 8.36 1.83
C GLU A 66 -16.14 6.98 1.32
N GLU A 67 -16.42 6.67 0.05
CA GLU A 67 -16.14 5.35 -0.54
C GLU A 67 -14.63 5.04 -0.64
N SER A 68 -13.77 6.04 -0.57
CA SER A 68 -12.33 5.92 -0.73
C SER A 68 -11.57 6.90 0.13
N ILE A 69 -10.39 6.48 0.59
CA ILE A 69 -9.45 7.37 1.29
C ILE A 69 -8.98 8.53 0.42
N ILE A 70 -9.03 8.40 -0.92
CA ILE A 70 -8.60 9.43 -1.84
C ILE A 70 -9.55 10.63 -1.81
N ASP A 71 -10.84 10.36 -1.61
CA ASP A 71 -11.87 11.39 -1.63
C ASP A 71 -11.93 12.16 -0.29
N SER A 72 -11.38 11.56 0.78
CA SER A 72 -11.31 12.13 2.13
C SER A 72 -10.10 13.05 2.42
N PHE A 73 -9.18 13.26 1.45
CA PHE A 73 -8.00 14.14 1.60
C PHE A 73 -8.12 15.46 0.85
#